data_AF-A0A970ISX4-F1
#
_entry.id   AF-A0A970ISX4-F1
#
_cell.length_a   1.000
_cell.length_b   1.000
_cell.length_c   1.000
_cell.angle_alpha   90.00
_cell.angle_beta   90.00
_cell.angle_gamma   90.00
#
_symmetry.space_group_name_H-M   'P 1'
#
loop_
_entity.id
_entity.type
_entity.pdbx_description
1 polymer ?
#
loop_
_entity_poly.entity_id
_entity_poly.type
_entity_poly.pdbx_seq_one_letter_code
_entity_poly.pdbx_strand_id
1 'polypeptide(L)'
;MNDIYLRRKNKIILQENIGEINKSPASIALLGTTMKNMQSLGYIMDKDLISAMQKLSDPEMFHECTQINNTLEDMVGDRDYDPMYPNFPQQVADASDCELYINAMVHYLSYGTLLPKYEKEVRPLLADIATHKVISLGSKEDYEDIFRDLVSSNASLSDTDKRDLIRFFENKDAVRILPDVIPNKENMATVSALIFDSHEDKVKQYVRTATDVLRVTAALSEGDVSLSENTPFKKFTRKERKQILRLLENNCGHIEEDMLRHKNKWIRVGEILHPAEYSIKYPKTNEAFHKLRNNIKIRTFNSELEKAISSNNSNKALFLLKSR
;
A
#
# COMPACT_ATOMS: atom_id res chain seq x y z
N MET A 1 -14.28 -6.01 1.86
CA MET A 1 -13.58 -5.91 3.16
C MET A 1 -12.96 -7.25 3.49
N ASN A 2 -13.72 -8.35 3.33
CA ASN A 2 -13.19 -9.73 3.43
C ASN A 2 -11.95 -9.99 2.56
N ASP A 3 -11.87 -9.36 1.39
CA ASP A 3 -10.68 -9.41 0.54
C ASP A 3 -9.39 -8.92 1.25
N ILE A 4 -9.47 -7.87 2.07
CA ILE A 4 -8.33 -7.37 2.86
C ILE A 4 -7.91 -8.39 3.92
N TYR A 5 -8.88 -8.92 4.67
CA TYR A 5 -8.62 -9.91 5.71
C TYR A 5 -8.01 -11.19 5.13
N LEU A 6 -8.52 -11.64 3.98
CA LEU A 6 -8.07 -12.86 3.34
C LEU A 6 -6.63 -12.72 2.86
N ARG A 7 -6.31 -11.63 2.15
CA ARG A 7 -4.94 -11.34 1.67
C ARG A 7 -3.92 -11.20 2.80
N ARG A 8 -4.33 -10.61 3.93
CA ARG A 8 -3.39 -10.19 4.99
C ARG A 8 -3.26 -11.17 6.14
N LYS A 9 -4.35 -11.79 6.56
CA LYS A 9 -4.39 -12.66 7.75
C LYS A 9 -4.98 -14.05 7.48
N ASN A 10 -5.39 -14.37 6.25
CA ASN A 10 -6.19 -15.57 5.93
C ASN A 10 -7.44 -15.64 6.82
N LYS A 11 -8.19 -14.54 6.91
CA LYS A 11 -9.40 -14.46 7.74
C LYS A 11 -10.58 -13.91 6.95
N ILE A 12 -11.79 -14.15 7.44
CA ILE A 12 -13.04 -13.64 6.86
C ILE A 12 -13.93 -13.14 7.99
N ILE A 13 -14.52 -11.95 7.83
CA ILE A 13 -15.55 -11.45 8.73
C ILE A 13 -16.93 -11.70 8.12
N LEU A 14 -17.83 -12.31 8.89
CA LEU A 14 -19.20 -12.56 8.48
C LEU A 14 -20.12 -11.65 9.29
N GLN A 15 -21.09 -11.02 8.63
CA GLN A 15 -22.18 -10.36 9.35
C GLN A 15 -23.13 -11.45 9.85
N GLU A 16 -23.30 -11.55 11.15
CA GLU A 16 -24.24 -12.50 11.74
C GLU A 16 -25.68 -12.08 11.42
N ASN A 17 -26.18 -12.50 10.26
CA ASN A 17 -27.60 -12.56 9.98
C ASN A 17 -28.02 -14.01 10.12
N ILE A 18 -28.81 -14.30 11.15
CA ILE A 18 -29.32 -15.64 11.42
C ILE A 18 -30.35 -15.96 10.34
N GLY A 19 -29.93 -16.74 9.34
CA GLY A 19 -30.83 -17.32 8.36
C GLY A 19 -31.57 -18.53 8.93
N GLU A 20 -32.61 -18.99 8.24
CA GLU A 20 -33.41 -20.15 8.64
C GLU A 20 -32.55 -21.41 8.90
N ILE A 21 -33.03 -22.23 9.84
CA ILE A 21 -32.39 -23.48 10.30
C ILE A 21 -32.26 -24.51 9.15
N ASN A 22 -33.12 -24.43 8.13
CA ASN A 22 -33.15 -25.35 7.00
C ASN A 22 -32.53 -24.71 5.75
N LYS A 23 -31.24 -24.98 5.49
CA LYS A 23 -30.57 -24.55 4.26
C LYS A 23 -31.04 -25.33 3.04
N SER A 24 -31.11 -24.67 1.90
CA SER A 24 -31.39 -25.37 0.65
C SER A 24 -30.25 -26.35 0.32
N PRO A 25 -30.55 -27.49 -0.33
CA PRO A 25 -29.52 -28.41 -0.83
C PRO A 25 -28.48 -27.73 -1.74
N ALA A 26 -28.89 -26.68 -2.46
CA ALA A 26 -28.01 -25.88 -3.31
C ALA A 26 -26.96 -25.11 -2.51
N SER A 27 -27.33 -24.49 -1.39
CA SER A 27 -26.39 -23.78 -0.51
C SER A 27 -25.36 -24.72 0.11
N ILE A 28 -25.78 -25.91 0.57
CA ILE A 28 -24.86 -26.92 1.11
C ILE A 28 -23.89 -27.40 0.03
N ALA A 29 -24.39 -27.65 -1.19
CA ALA A 29 -23.55 -28.03 -2.31
C ALA A 29 -22.55 -26.92 -2.70
N LEU A 30 -22.96 -25.65 -2.63
CA LEU A 30 -22.10 -24.51 -2.92
C LEU A 30 -20.98 -24.36 -1.88
N LEU A 31 -21.29 -24.51 -0.59
CA LEU A 31 -20.26 -24.48 0.46
C LEU A 31 -19.25 -25.61 0.26
N GLY A 32 -19.71 -26.83 -0.01
CA GLY A 32 -18.84 -27.96 -0.32
C GLY A 32 -17.99 -27.74 -1.58
N THR A 33 -18.56 -27.14 -2.61
CA THR A 33 -17.84 -26.76 -3.85
C THR A 33 -16.75 -25.73 -3.56
N THR A 34 -17.08 -24.70 -2.79
CA THR A 34 -16.15 -23.65 -2.37
C THR A 34 -14.99 -24.24 -1.57
N MET A 35 -15.27 -25.09 -0.57
CA MET A 35 -14.22 -25.79 0.19
C MET A 35 -13.30 -26.63 -0.71
N LYS A 36 -13.85 -27.30 -1.72
CA LYS A 36 -13.06 -28.08 -2.69
C LYS A 36 -12.17 -27.19 -3.57
N ASN A 37 -12.69 -26.05 -4.01
CA ASN A 37 -11.90 -25.06 -4.77
C ASN A 37 -10.78 -24.47 -3.92
N MET A 38 -11.08 -24.11 -2.67
CA MET A 38 -10.06 -23.65 -1.71
C MET A 38 -8.94 -24.68 -1.54
N GLN A 39 -9.29 -25.97 -1.41
CA GLN A 39 -8.31 -27.04 -1.28
C GLN A 39 -7.38 -27.15 -2.50
N SER A 40 -7.90 -26.96 -3.72
CA SER A 40 -7.07 -26.97 -4.94
C SER A 40 -6.16 -25.74 -5.04
N LEU A 41 -6.54 -24.65 -4.37
CA LEU A 41 -5.77 -23.41 -4.23
C LEU A 41 -4.80 -23.44 -3.03
N GLY A 42 -4.80 -24.51 -2.22
CA GLY A 42 -3.91 -24.65 -1.06
C GLY A 42 -4.45 -24.04 0.24
N TYR A 43 -5.77 -23.87 0.34
CA TYR A 43 -6.45 -23.33 1.52
C TYR A 43 -7.53 -24.27 2.07
N ILE A 44 -7.84 -24.17 3.36
CA ILE A 44 -8.95 -24.88 4.02
C ILE A 44 -9.71 -23.94 4.97
N MET A 45 -11.00 -24.17 5.18
CA MET A 45 -11.76 -23.48 6.25
C MET A 45 -11.59 -24.21 7.58
N ASP A 46 -11.49 -23.46 8.68
CA ASP A 46 -11.62 -24.06 10.01
C ASP A 46 -13.09 -24.40 10.37
N LYS A 47 -13.26 -25.14 11.47
CA LYS A 47 -14.58 -25.59 11.93
C LYS A 47 -15.53 -24.43 12.29
N ASP A 48 -14.98 -23.32 12.78
CA ASP A 48 -15.77 -22.21 13.31
C ASP A 48 -16.31 -21.37 12.15
N LEU A 49 -15.51 -21.15 11.11
CA LEU A 49 -15.92 -20.55 9.85
C LEU A 49 -16.96 -21.41 9.12
N ILE A 50 -16.78 -22.73 9.04
CA ILE A 50 -17.79 -23.63 8.44
C ILE A 50 -19.12 -23.49 9.18
N SER A 51 -19.07 -23.53 10.52
CA SER A 51 -20.26 -23.39 11.37
C SER A 51 -20.93 -22.03 11.22
N ALA A 52 -20.17 -20.95 11.03
CA ALA A 52 -20.70 -19.62 10.81
C ALA A 52 -21.30 -19.44 9.42
N MET A 53 -20.65 -19.95 8.36
CA MET A 53 -21.18 -19.97 7.00
C MET A 53 -22.55 -20.66 6.96
N GLN A 54 -22.69 -21.80 7.66
CA GLN A 54 -23.95 -22.53 7.77
C GLN A 54 -25.07 -21.78 8.49
N LYS A 55 -24.79 -20.67 9.19
CA LYS A 55 -25.83 -19.84 9.83
C LYS A 55 -26.38 -18.74 8.91
N LEU A 56 -25.62 -18.32 7.89
CA LEU A 56 -25.99 -17.27 6.94
C LEU A 56 -27.24 -17.62 6.12
N SER A 57 -28.01 -16.65 5.66
CA SER A 57 -29.08 -16.91 4.68
C SER A 57 -28.51 -17.44 3.35
N ASP A 58 -29.33 -18.12 2.55
CA ASP A 58 -28.92 -18.67 1.25
C ASP A 58 -28.26 -17.61 0.32
N PRO A 59 -28.83 -16.38 0.15
CA PRO A 59 -28.20 -15.33 -0.66
C PRO A 59 -26.86 -14.85 -0.10
N GLU A 60 -26.73 -14.74 1.22
CA GLU A 60 -25.49 -14.31 1.88
C GLU A 60 -24.39 -15.36 1.75
N MET A 61 -24.73 -16.64 1.97
CA MET A 61 -23.78 -17.73 1.76
C MET A 61 -23.30 -17.76 0.31
N PHE A 62 -24.20 -17.55 -0.66
CA PHE A 62 -23.84 -17.45 -2.07
C PHE A 62 -22.87 -16.30 -2.33
N HIS A 63 -23.16 -15.12 -1.79
CA HIS A 63 -22.29 -13.95 -1.89
C HIS A 63 -20.89 -14.22 -1.33
N GLU A 64 -20.81 -14.72 -0.10
CA GLU A 64 -19.53 -14.97 0.59
C GLU A 64 -18.73 -16.08 -0.11
N CYS A 65 -19.36 -17.19 -0.51
CA CYS A 65 -18.68 -18.25 -1.27
C CYS A 65 -18.08 -17.73 -2.58
N THR A 66 -18.83 -16.89 -3.30
CA THR A 66 -18.36 -16.29 -4.56
C THR A 66 -17.20 -15.34 -4.31
N GLN A 67 -17.29 -14.48 -3.29
CA GLN A 67 -16.22 -13.54 -2.92
C GLN A 67 -14.94 -14.27 -2.51
N ILE A 68 -15.05 -15.36 -1.74
CA ILE A 68 -13.91 -16.18 -1.32
C ILE A 68 -13.20 -16.78 -2.52
N ASN A 69 -13.95 -17.44 -3.41
CA ASN A 69 -13.37 -18.07 -4.60
C ASN A 69 -12.62 -17.05 -5.46
N ASN A 70 -13.29 -15.94 -5.82
CA ASN A 70 -12.68 -14.90 -6.65
C ASN A 70 -11.42 -14.33 -6.00
N THR A 71 -11.46 -14.04 -4.69
CA THR A 71 -10.31 -13.47 -3.98
C THR A 71 -9.14 -14.45 -3.93
N LEU A 72 -9.39 -15.74 -3.69
CA LEU A 72 -8.32 -16.75 -3.65
C LEU A 72 -7.74 -17.04 -5.03
N GLU A 73 -8.56 -17.04 -6.08
CA GLU A 73 -8.12 -17.13 -7.46
C GLU A 73 -7.18 -15.96 -7.80
N ASP A 74 -7.59 -14.72 -7.49
CA ASP A 74 -6.75 -13.52 -7.67
C ASP A 74 -5.44 -13.60 -6.87
N MET A 75 -5.48 -14.13 -5.64
CA MET A 75 -4.31 -14.24 -4.75
C MET A 75 -3.29 -15.27 -5.22
N VAL A 76 -3.76 -16.40 -5.77
CA VAL A 76 -2.90 -17.45 -6.30
C VAL A 76 -2.41 -17.11 -7.72
N GLY A 77 -3.14 -16.25 -8.42
CA GLY A 77 -2.89 -15.87 -9.80
C GLY A 77 -3.50 -16.86 -10.78
N ASP A 78 -3.76 -16.38 -11.99
CA ASP A 78 -4.31 -17.16 -13.09
C ASP A 78 -3.42 -18.39 -13.36
N ARG A 79 -4.03 -19.58 -13.26
CA ARG A 79 -3.38 -20.86 -13.50
C ARG A 79 -3.67 -21.40 -14.90
N ASP A 80 -3.97 -20.54 -15.87
CA ASP A 80 -3.95 -20.90 -17.29
C ASP A 80 -2.50 -21.06 -17.81
N TYR A 81 -1.70 -21.80 -17.04
CA TYR A 81 -0.45 -22.37 -17.52
C TYR A 81 -0.73 -23.82 -17.89
N ASP A 82 -0.79 -24.10 -19.20
CA ASP A 82 -0.82 -25.46 -19.70
C ASP A 82 0.63 -25.95 -19.84
N PRO A 83 1.17 -26.73 -18.88
CA PRO A 83 2.52 -27.24 -18.99
C PRO A 83 2.65 -28.11 -20.24
N MET A 84 3.73 -27.92 -20.99
CA MET A 84 4.08 -28.73 -22.15
C MET A 84 4.05 -30.24 -21.88
N TYR A 85 4.34 -30.64 -20.63
CA TYR A 85 4.24 -32.02 -20.14
C TYR A 85 3.31 -32.09 -18.90
N PRO A 86 2.01 -32.31 -19.10
CA PRO A 86 1.00 -32.29 -18.02
C PRO A 86 1.21 -33.29 -16.89
N ASN A 87 1.96 -34.37 -17.13
CA ASN A 87 2.19 -35.47 -16.17
C ASN A 87 3.67 -35.56 -15.75
N PHE A 88 4.41 -34.44 -15.78
CA PHE A 88 5.76 -34.33 -15.21
C PHE A 88 5.78 -34.69 -13.71
N PRO A 89 6.80 -35.41 -13.18
CA PRO A 89 8.06 -35.79 -13.84
C PRO A 89 8.02 -37.12 -14.63
N GLN A 90 7.08 -38.01 -14.32
CA GLN A 90 7.08 -39.38 -14.86
C GLN A 90 7.00 -39.40 -16.39
N GLN A 91 6.15 -38.54 -16.97
CA GLN A 91 6.03 -38.40 -18.42
C GLN A 91 7.35 -38.09 -19.14
N VAL A 92 8.18 -37.20 -18.56
CA VAL A 92 9.46 -36.82 -19.16
C VAL A 92 10.51 -37.89 -18.92
N ALA A 93 10.43 -38.59 -17.79
CA ALA A 93 11.32 -39.72 -17.49
C ALA A 93 11.08 -40.91 -18.43
N ASP A 94 9.84 -41.14 -18.86
CA ASP A 94 9.45 -42.24 -19.75
C ASP A 94 9.58 -41.89 -21.24
N ALA A 95 9.63 -40.60 -21.59
CA ALA A 95 9.76 -40.15 -22.97
C ALA A 95 11.16 -40.41 -23.53
N SER A 96 11.25 -40.66 -24.83
CA SER A 96 12.54 -40.80 -25.52
C SER A 96 13.23 -39.45 -25.73
N ASP A 97 14.57 -39.44 -25.78
CA ASP A 97 15.35 -38.24 -26.10
C ASP A 97 14.91 -37.59 -27.42
N CYS A 98 14.59 -38.41 -28.43
CA CYS A 98 14.11 -37.95 -29.73
C CYS A 98 12.76 -37.22 -29.64
N GLU A 99 11.81 -37.75 -28.86
CA GLU A 99 10.51 -37.12 -28.63
C GLU A 99 10.68 -35.77 -27.94
N LEU A 100 11.45 -35.73 -26.84
CA LEU A 100 11.72 -34.50 -26.09
C LEU A 100 12.39 -33.45 -26.98
N TYR A 101 13.34 -33.87 -27.81
CA TYR A 101 14.03 -33.00 -28.76
C TYR A 101 13.06 -32.43 -29.81
N ILE A 102 12.25 -33.26 -30.46
CA ILE A 102 11.28 -32.81 -31.48
C ILE A 102 10.26 -31.86 -30.87
N ASN A 103 9.70 -32.22 -29.72
CA ASN A 103 8.74 -31.40 -28.98
C ASN A 103 9.31 -30.01 -28.69
N ALA A 104 10.55 -29.94 -28.17
CA ALA A 104 11.22 -28.67 -27.89
C ALA A 104 11.44 -27.88 -29.19
N MET A 105 11.94 -28.51 -30.26
CA MET A 105 12.17 -27.83 -31.54
C MET A 105 10.89 -27.26 -32.15
N VAL A 106 9.80 -28.03 -32.15
CA VAL A 106 8.49 -27.56 -32.64
C VAL A 106 8.00 -26.36 -31.82
N HIS A 107 8.11 -26.43 -30.49
CA HIS A 107 7.72 -25.34 -29.62
C HIS A 107 8.53 -24.07 -29.88
N TYR A 108 9.86 -24.17 -29.95
CA TYR A 108 10.74 -23.03 -30.24
C TYR A 108 10.50 -22.43 -31.63
N LEU A 109 10.36 -23.26 -32.66
CA LEU A 109 10.08 -22.80 -34.03
C LEU A 109 8.71 -22.13 -34.15
N SER A 110 7.76 -22.48 -33.28
CA SER A 110 6.45 -21.85 -33.19
C SER A 110 6.39 -20.60 -32.32
N TYR A 111 7.54 -20.09 -31.85
CA TYR A 111 7.63 -18.99 -30.88
C TYR A 111 6.82 -19.25 -29.60
N GLY A 112 6.77 -20.51 -29.16
CA GLY A 112 6.11 -20.92 -27.94
C GLY A 112 4.60 -21.14 -28.04
N THR A 113 4.03 -21.18 -29.25
CA THR A 113 2.57 -21.29 -29.44
C THR A 113 2.07 -22.72 -29.59
N LEU A 114 2.90 -23.64 -30.10
CA LEU A 114 2.53 -25.05 -30.26
C LEU A 114 3.02 -25.87 -29.07
N LEU A 115 2.09 -26.62 -28.47
CA LEU A 115 2.36 -27.60 -27.42
C LEU A 115 1.99 -29.01 -27.92
N PRO A 116 2.75 -30.04 -27.53
CA PRO A 116 2.36 -31.42 -27.77
C PRO A 116 1.07 -31.74 -27.01
N LYS A 117 0.19 -32.55 -27.63
CA LYS A 117 -1.08 -32.95 -27.01
C LYS A 117 -0.90 -34.23 -26.24
N TYR A 118 -1.17 -34.17 -24.94
CA TYR A 118 -1.16 -35.31 -24.04
C TYR A 118 -2.48 -35.40 -23.29
N GLU A 119 -2.90 -36.62 -22.95
CA GLU A 119 -3.99 -36.82 -22.00
C GLU A 119 -3.48 -36.51 -20.58
N LYS A 120 -4.16 -35.58 -19.91
CA LYS A 120 -3.82 -35.20 -18.54
C LYS A 120 -4.43 -36.21 -17.57
N GLU A 121 -3.58 -36.85 -16.77
CA GLU A 121 -4.04 -37.79 -15.76
C GLU A 121 -4.81 -37.06 -14.65
N VAL A 122 -5.87 -37.70 -14.16
CA VAL A 122 -6.61 -37.21 -12.99
C VAL A 122 -5.72 -37.41 -11.77
N ARG A 123 -5.07 -36.33 -11.34
CA ARG A 123 -4.28 -36.36 -10.12
C ARG A 123 -5.22 -36.57 -8.92
N PRO A 124 -4.98 -37.57 -8.05
CA PRO A 124 -5.70 -37.66 -6.79
C PRO A 124 -5.50 -36.34 -6.04
N LEU A 125 -6.54 -35.89 -5.34
CA LEU A 125 -6.43 -34.74 -4.45
C LEU A 125 -5.28 -35.01 -3.49
N LEU A 126 -4.30 -34.09 -3.43
CA LEU A 126 -3.20 -34.18 -2.49
C LEU A 126 -3.80 -34.33 -1.07
N ALA A 127 -3.59 -35.50 -0.47
CA ALA A 127 -4.14 -35.86 0.84
C ALA A 127 -3.45 -35.10 1.99
N ASP A 128 -2.40 -34.33 1.71
CA ASP A 128 -1.65 -33.57 2.70
C ASP A 128 -2.34 -32.26 3.08
N ILE A 129 -3.44 -32.40 3.85
CA ILE A 129 -4.11 -31.33 4.59
C ILE A 129 -3.10 -30.49 5.41
N ALA A 130 -1.97 -31.08 5.80
CA ALA A 130 -0.90 -30.44 6.57
C ALA A 130 -0.19 -29.27 5.84
N THR A 131 -0.35 -29.13 4.52
CA THR A 131 0.26 -28.04 3.75
C THR A 131 -0.68 -26.85 3.50
N HIS A 132 -1.98 -27.01 3.77
CA HIS A 132 -2.97 -25.99 3.47
C HIS A 132 -2.94 -24.85 4.49
N LYS A 133 -3.07 -23.62 3.99
CA LYS A 133 -3.29 -22.45 4.85
C LYS A 133 -4.72 -22.47 5.37
N VAL A 134 -4.87 -22.40 6.70
CA VAL A 134 -6.18 -22.33 7.33
C VAL A 134 -6.75 -20.92 7.21
N ILE A 135 -8.00 -20.82 6.77
CA ILE A 135 -8.80 -19.61 6.80
C ILE A 135 -9.80 -19.72 7.94
N SER A 136 -9.75 -18.74 8.85
CA SER A 136 -10.58 -18.69 10.06
C SER A 136 -11.52 -17.48 10.03
N LEU A 137 -12.43 -17.42 11.01
CA LEU A 137 -13.17 -16.19 11.28
C LEU A 137 -12.21 -15.07 11.73
N GLY A 138 -12.47 -13.87 11.23
CA GLY A 138 -11.81 -12.63 11.63
C GLY A 138 -12.63 -11.83 12.61
N SER A 139 -11.94 -11.06 13.44
CA SER A 139 -12.57 -10.13 14.38
C SER A 139 -12.37 -8.67 13.96
N LYS A 140 -13.07 -7.75 14.62
CA LYS A 140 -12.85 -6.31 14.40
C LYS A 140 -11.42 -5.90 14.78
N GLU A 141 -10.85 -6.51 15.82
CA GLU A 141 -9.48 -6.28 16.25
C GLU A 141 -8.48 -6.69 15.17
N ASP A 142 -8.76 -7.78 14.43
CA ASP A 142 -7.93 -8.15 13.29
C ASP A 142 -7.88 -7.06 12.20
N TYR A 143 -8.99 -6.33 12.00
CA TYR A 143 -9.03 -5.18 11.09
C TYR A 143 -8.10 -4.06 11.55
N GLU A 144 -8.18 -3.71 12.84
CA GLU A 144 -7.39 -2.65 13.44
C GLU A 144 -5.90 -2.98 13.40
N ASP A 145 -5.55 -4.24 13.63
CA ASP A 145 -4.17 -4.73 13.48
C ASP A 145 -3.67 -4.60 12.04
N ILE A 146 -4.45 -5.05 11.05
CA ILE A 146 -4.07 -4.92 9.63
C ILE A 146 -3.84 -3.44 9.29
N PHE A 147 -4.71 -2.55 9.76
CA PHE A 147 -4.54 -1.11 9.58
C PHE A 147 -3.24 -0.60 10.22
N ARG A 148 -2.98 -0.97 11.47
CA ARG A 148 -1.78 -0.55 12.20
C ARG A 148 -0.51 -1.04 11.52
N ASP A 149 -0.50 -2.29 11.04
CA ASP A 149 0.63 -2.88 10.32
C ASP A 149 0.91 -2.13 9.01
N LEU A 150 -0.14 -1.79 8.25
CA LEU A 150 -0.04 -1.00 7.03
C LEU A 150 0.56 0.38 7.31
N VAL A 151 -0.04 1.11 8.26
CA VAL A 151 0.41 2.48 8.57
C VAL A 151 1.82 2.49 9.19
N SER A 152 2.18 1.48 9.98
CA SER A 152 3.47 1.39 10.66
C SER A 152 4.57 0.74 9.82
N SER A 153 4.29 0.37 8.57
CA SER A 153 5.27 -0.24 7.68
C SER A 153 6.49 0.67 7.47
N ASN A 154 7.68 0.07 7.55
CA ASN A 154 8.95 0.74 7.22
C ASN A 154 9.19 0.83 5.70
N ALA A 155 8.54 -0.03 4.92
CA ALA A 155 8.60 -0.02 3.45
C ALA A 155 7.50 0.89 2.87
N SER A 156 7.74 1.41 1.67
CA SER A 156 6.70 2.15 0.94
C SER A 156 5.54 1.21 0.61
N LEU A 157 4.31 1.71 0.74
CA LEU A 157 3.10 0.94 0.45
C LEU A 157 2.95 0.66 -1.05
N SER A 158 2.54 -0.57 -1.37
CA SER A 158 2.10 -0.92 -2.72
C SER A 158 0.85 -0.14 -3.12
N ASP A 159 0.51 -0.08 -4.42
CA ASP A 159 -0.73 0.60 -4.84
C ASP A 159 -2.00 -0.13 -4.38
N THR A 160 -1.92 -1.45 -4.18
CA THR A 160 -3.00 -2.21 -3.52
C THR A 160 -3.14 -1.79 -2.06
N ASP A 161 -2.02 -1.59 -1.37
CA ASP A 161 -2.02 -1.23 0.04
C ASP A 161 -2.51 0.21 0.26
N LYS A 162 -2.18 1.13 -0.64
CA LYS A 162 -2.72 2.50 -0.63
C LYS A 162 -4.23 2.50 -0.84
N ARG A 163 -4.75 1.65 -1.74
CA ARG A 163 -6.20 1.49 -1.95
C ARG A 163 -6.88 0.90 -0.72
N ASP A 164 -6.28 -0.11 -0.10
CA ASP A 164 -6.78 -0.68 1.15
C ASP A 164 -6.80 0.37 2.26
N LEU A 165 -5.74 1.17 2.37
CA LEU A 165 -5.67 2.28 3.32
C LEU A 165 -6.80 3.30 3.13
N ILE A 166 -7.11 3.69 1.89
CA ILE A 166 -8.25 4.58 1.59
C ILE A 166 -9.55 3.98 2.12
N ARG A 167 -9.78 2.68 1.92
CA ARG A 167 -10.97 1.96 2.42
C ARG A 167 -11.02 1.93 3.95
N PHE A 168 -9.87 1.83 4.63
CA PHE A 168 -9.83 1.97 6.08
C PHE A 168 -10.34 3.35 6.54
N PHE A 169 -9.97 4.42 5.85
CA PHE A 169 -10.39 5.79 6.18
C PHE A 169 -11.85 6.12 5.81
N GLU A 170 -12.56 5.24 5.09
CA GLU A 170 -14.02 5.32 4.95
C GLU A 170 -14.71 5.12 6.32
N ASN A 171 -14.06 4.39 7.24
CA ASN A 171 -14.48 4.27 8.62
C ASN A 171 -13.95 5.46 9.45
N LYS A 172 -14.86 6.25 10.02
CA LYS A 172 -14.53 7.45 10.82
C LYS A 172 -13.65 7.17 12.05
N ASP A 173 -13.63 5.94 12.56
CA ASP A 173 -12.80 5.56 13.71
C ASP A 173 -11.33 5.30 13.34
N ALA A 174 -10.97 5.19 12.05
CA ALA A 174 -9.60 4.88 11.63
C ALA A 174 -8.55 5.87 12.14
N VAL A 175 -8.91 7.14 12.30
CA VAL A 175 -8.01 8.18 12.82
C VAL A 175 -7.65 7.95 14.29
N ARG A 176 -8.56 7.34 15.08
CA ARG A 176 -8.34 7.09 16.52
C ARG A 176 -7.27 6.03 16.77
N ILE A 177 -7.11 5.10 15.83
CA ILE A 177 -6.18 3.97 15.92
C ILE A 177 -4.84 4.23 15.22
N LEU A 178 -4.61 5.46 14.72
CA LEU A 178 -3.34 5.84 14.13
C LEU A 178 -2.20 5.85 15.17
N PRO A 179 -1.01 5.32 14.84
CA PRO A 179 0.14 5.32 15.73
C PRO A 179 0.69 6.74 15.93
N ASP A 180 1.45 6.96 17.00
CA ASP A 180 2.08 8.26 17.26
C ASP A 180 3.20 8.62 16.27
N VAL A 181 3.77 7.60 15.62
CA VAL A 181 4.85 7.73 14.64
C VAL A 181 4.53 6.85 13.44
N ILE A 182 4.70 7.43 12.24
CA ILE A 182 4.67 6.70 10.97
C ILE A 182 6.12 6.68 10.45
N PRO A 183 6.80 5.52 10.48
CA PRO A 183 8.25 5.46 10.21
C PRO A 183 8.62 5.88 8.79
N ASN A 184 7.88 5.37 7.80
CA ASN A 184 8.15 5.64 6.40
C ASN A 184 7.55 7.00 5.98
N LYS A 185 8.37 7.85 5.34
CA LYS A 185 7.98 9.22 4.96
C LYS A 185 6.97 9.29 3.81
N GLU A 186 6.94 8.31 2.93
CA GLU A 186 5.95 8.21 1.86
C GLU A 186 4.59 7.80 2.45
N ASN A 187 4.59 6.77 3.30
CA ASN A 187 3.37 6.32 3.99
C ASN A 187 2.80 7.44 4.88
N MET A 188 3.67 8.14 5.59
CA MET A 188 3.30 9.31 6.40
C MET A 188 2.62 10.38 5.56
N ALA A 189 3.14 10.65 4.36
CA ALA A 189 2.57 11.65 3.47
C ALA A 189 1.20 11.22 2.93
N THR A 190 1.06 9.94 2.53
CA THR A 190 -0.21 9.37 2.09
C THR A 190 -1.27 9.44 3.19
N VAL A 191 -0.94 8.98 4.41
CA VAL A 191 -1.85 9.06 5.57
C VAL A 191 -2.20 10.51 5.89
N SER A 192 -1.23 11.41 5.91
CA SER A 192 -1.44 12.83 6.21
C SER A 192 -2.33 13.52 5.17
N ALA A 193 -2.27 13.10 3.91
CA ALA A 193 -3.15 13.61 2.86
C ALA A 193 -4.61 13.16 3.06
N LEU A 194 -4.83 11.91 3.47
CA LEU A 194 -6.18 11.36 3.73
C LEU A 194 -6.89 12.08 4.88
N ILE A 195 -6.14 12.53 5.88
CA ILE A 195 -6.69 13.24 7.05
C ILE A 195 -6.50 14.76 6.99
N PHE A 196 -6.04 15.29 5.85
CA PHE A 196 -5.54 16.66 5.75
C PHE A 196 -6.56 17.70 6.18
N ASP A 197 -7.78 17.61 5.65
CA ASP A 197 -8.84 18.57 5.93
C ASP A 197 -9.56 18.34 7.25
N SER A 198 -9.53 17.11 7.78
CA SER A 198 -10.36 16.69 8.91
C SER A 198 -9.62 16.69 10.25
N HIS A 199 -8.30 16.51 10.26
CA HIS A 199 -7.51 16.35 11.49
C HIS A 199 -6.17 17.09 11.42
N GLU A 200 -6.25 18.42 11.33
CA GLU A 200 -5.08 19.31 11.18
C GLU A 200 -4.00 19.08 12.27
N ASP A 201 -4.40 18.79 13.51
CA ASP A 201 -3.49 18.54 14.63
C ASP A 201 -2.70 17.23 14.48
N LYS A 202 -3.31 16.18 13.93
CA LYS A 202 -2.61 14.91 13.66
C LYS A 202 -1.63 15.05 12.51
N VAL A 203 -2.01 15.76 11.44
CA VAL A 203 -1.07 16.11 10.35
C VAL A 203 0.14 16.86 10.92
N LYS A 204 -0.11 17.81 11.83
CA LYS A 204 0.95 18.58 12.50
C LYS A 204 1.90 17.68 13.31
N GLN A 205 1.42 16.60 13.93
CA GLN A 205 2.24 15.65 14.69
C GLN A 205 3.23 14.89 13.78
N TYR A 206 2.81 14.53 12.57
CA TYR A 206 3.60 13.70 11.66
C TYR A 206 4.57 14.49 10.76
N VAL A 207 4.15 15.68 10.31
CA VAL A 207 4.89 16.49 9.33
C VAL A 207 5.88 17.43 10.05
N ARG A 208 7.19 17.17 9.90
CA ARG A 208 8.25 17.87 10.66
C ARG A 208 9.26 18.64 9.82
N THR A 209 9.31 18.43 8.51
CA THR A 209 10.29 19.07 7.62
C THR A 209 9.60 19.67 6.41
N ALA A 210 10.26 20.59 5.69
CA ALA A 210 9.65 21.11 4.47
C ALA A 210 9.51 19.97 3.44
N THR A 211 10.48 19.04 3.35
CA THR A 211 10.35 17.88 2.46
C THR A 211 9.12 17.03 2.80
N ASP A 212 8.80 16.83 4.09
CA ASP A 212 7.55 16.16 4.49
C ASP A 212 6.32 16.92 4.00
N VAL A 213 6.29 18.26 4.11
CA VAL A 213 5.21 19.08 3.55
C VAL A 213 5.11 18.92 2.03
N LEU A 214 6.24 18.86 1.33
CA LEU A 214 6.26 18.67 -0.12
C LEU A 214 5.66 17.31 -0.51
N ARG A 215 5.99 16.24 0.22
CA ARG A 215 5.38 14.91 0.01
C ARG A 215 3.88 14.91 0.22
N VAL A 216 3.40 15.56 1.29
CA VAL A 216 1.95 15.72 1.53
C VAL A 216 1.29 16.50 0.40
N THR A 217 1.95 17.56 -0.08
CA THR A 217 1.45 18.37 -1.20
C THR A 217 1.36 17.57 -2.50
N ALA A 218 2.33 16.66 -2.74
CA ALA A 218 2.30 15.72 -3.86
C ALA A 218 1.17 14.69 -3.70
N ALA A 219 1.01 14.09 -2.51
CA ALA A 219 -0.08 13.16 -2.20
C ALA A 219 -1.47 13.78 -2.39
N LEU A 220 -1.67 15.03 -1.94
CA LEU A 220 -2.92 15.78 -2.15
C LEU A 220 -3.23 16.06 -3.62
N SER A 221 -2.23 15.95 -4.50
CA SER A 221 -2.34 16.12 -5.94
C SER A 221 -2.26 14.79 -6.69
N GLU A 222 -2.39 13.65 -5.99
CA GLU A 222 -2.30 12.31 -6.55
C GLU A 222 -0.98 12.04 -7.31
N GLY A 223 0.11 12.68 -6.88
CA GLY A 223 1.43 12.55 -7.47
C GLY A 223 2.38 11.63 -6.72
N ASP A 224 3.61 11.56 -7.22
CA ASP A 224 4.69 10.75 -6.64
C ASP A 224 5.19 11.31 -5.29
N VAL A 225 4.83 10.61 -4.21
CA VAL A 225 5.23 10.92 -2.83
C VAL A 225 6.70 10.66 -2.53
N SER A 226 7.40 9.85 -3.34
CA SER A 226 8.85 9.68 -3.22
C SER A 226 9.61 10.95 -3.64
N LEU A 227 8.94 11.82 -4.40
CA LEU A 227 9.47 13.03 -5.04
C LEU A 227 10.51 12.74 -6.14
N SER A 228 10.62 11.49 -6.58
CA SER A 228 11.53 11.09 -7.66
C SER A 228 11.07 11.70 -9.00
N GLU A 229 9.77 11.66 -9.26
CA GLU A 229 9.16 12.21 -10.46
C GLU A 229 8.54 13.58 -10.22
N ASN A 230 8.26 14.31 -11.31
CA ASN A 230 7.59 15.59 -11.21
C ASN A 230 6.08 15.39 -11.03
N THR A 231 5.52 16.07 -10.03
CA THR A 231 4.08 16.04 -9.75
C THR A 231 3.38 17.23 -10.41
N PRO A 232 2.33 17.01 -11.20
CA PRO A 232 1.40 18.06 -11.58
C PRO A 232 0.52 18.43 -10.39
N PHE A 233 0.85 19.53 -9.70
CA PHE A 233 0.11 19.95 -8.52
C PHE A 233 -1.29 20.47 -8.87
N LYS A 234 -2.31 20.03 -8.12
CA LYS A 234 -3.68 20.54 -8.26
C LYS A 234 -3.77 21.98 -7.76
N LYS A 235 -4.85 22.68 -8.15
CA LYS A 235 -5.21 23.96 -7.51
C LYS A 235 -5.70 23.69 -6.09
N PHE A 236 -5.00 24.24 -5.09
CA PHE A 236 -5.41 24.13 -3.70
C PHE A 236 -6.51 25.14 -3.34
N THR A 237 -7.47 24.68 -2.54
CA THR A 237 -8.48 25.54 -1.92
C THR A 237 -7.80 26.57 -1.01
N ARG A 238 -8.51 27.65 -0.65
CA ARG A 238 -7.99 28.66 0.28
C ARG A 238 -7.65 28.05 1.65
N LYS A 239 -8.39 27.04 2.10
CA LYS A 239 -8.13 26.32 3.36
C LYS A 239 -6.83 25.52 3.24
N GLU A 240 -6.70 24.70 2.19
CA GLU A 240 -5.49 23.90 1.95
C GLU A 240 -4.25 24.79 1.85
N ARG A 241 -4.29 25.89 1.07
CA ARG A 241 -3.17 26.85 0.97
C ARG A 241 -2.73 27.35 2.34
N LYS A 242 -3.67 27.79 3.17
CA LYS A 242 -3.38 28.30 4.52
C LYS A 242 -2.79 27.22 5.42
N GLN A 243 -3.25 25.98 5.32
CA GLN A 243 -2.76 24.87 6.12
C GLN A 243 -1.34 24.46 5.72
N ILE A 244 -1.06 24.35 4.41
CA ILE A 244 0.29 24.07 3.90
C ILE A 244 1.28 25.16 4.34
N LEU A 245 0.91 26.44 4.17
CA LEU A 245 1.75 27.56 4.62
C LEU A 245 1.94 27.57 6.15
N ARG A 246 0.92 27.20 6.93
CA ARG A 246 1.03 27.11 8.38
C ARG A 246 1.95 25.97 8.84
N LEU A 247 1.94 24.83 8.14
CA LEU A 247 2.87 23.72 8.41
C LEU A 247 4.31 24.16 8.12
N LEU A 248 4.54 24.85 7.00
CA LEU A 248 5.86 25.41 6.69
C LEU A 248 6.34 26.40 7.75
N GLU A 249 5.46 27.31 8.19
CA GLU A 249 5.83 28.37 9.13
C GLU A 249 6.18 27.84 10.52
N ASN A 250 5.40 26.87 11.02
CA ASN A 250 5.41 26.50 12.43
C ASN A 250 6.03 25.14 12.73
N ASN A 251 6.10 24.23 11.75
CA ASN A 251 6.58 22.87 11.99
C ASN A 251 7.98 22.61 11.44
N CYS A 252 8.46 23.44 10.50
CA CYS A 252 9.69 23.17 9.77
C CYS A 252 10.84 24.01 10.31
N GLY A 253 11.80 23.37 11.00
CA GLY A 253 12.94 24.07 11.59
C GLY A 253 13.93 24.66 10.57
N HIS A 254 14.17 23.97 9.45
CA HIS A 254 15.17 24.33 8.43
C HIS A 254 14.56 24.56 7.05
N ILE A 255 13.48 25.32 6.99
CA ILE A 255 12.66 25.52 5.79
C ILE A 255 13.48 25.88 4.53
N GLU A 256 14.43 26.82 4.63
CA GLU A 256 15.20 27.27 3.46
C GLU A 256 16.11 26.18 2.88
N GLU A 257 16.82 25.43 3.74
CA GLU A 257 17.71 24.34 3.31
C GLU A 257 16.92 23.17 2.73
N ASP A 258 15.84 22.77 3.40
CA ASP A 258 14.97 21.68 2.93
C ASP A 258 14.30 22.04 1.59
N MET A 259 13.82 23.30 1.46
CA MET A 259 13.24 23.77 0.22
C MET A 259 14.26 23.85 -0.91
N LEU A 260 15.50 24.26 -0.62
CA LEU A 260 16.57 24.34 -1.62
C LEU A 260 16.87 22.98 -2.26
N ARG A 261 16.80 21.87 -1.49
CA ARG A 261 17.01 20.50 -2.00
C ARG A 261 16.02 20.13 -3.10
N HIS A 262 14.80 20.68 -3.06
CA HIS A 262 13.74 20.44 -4.04
C HIS A 262 13.29 21.74 -4.73
N LYS A 263 14.23 22.66 -4.98
CA LYS A 263 13.97 24.04 -5.40
C LYS A 263 12.91 24.18 -6.50
N ASN A 264 13.06 23.44 -7.60
CA ASN A 264 12.17 23.57 -8.75
C ASN A 264 10.75 23.12 -8.43
N LYS A 265 10.58 22.04 -7.64
CA LYS A 265 9.26 21.57 -7.19
C LYS A 265 8.62 22.61 -6.28
N TRP A 266 9.40 23.23 -5.39
CA TRP A 266 8.92 24.31 -4.53
C TRP A 266 8.54 25.58 -5.29
N ILE A 267 9.26 25.96 -6.35
CA ILE A 267 8.86 27.11 -7.19
C ILE A 267 7.44 26.89 -7.74
N ARG A 268 7.14 25.68 -8.24
CA ARG A 268 5.81 25.29 -8.72
C ARG A 268 4.75 25.29 -7.63
N VAL A 269 5.04 24.71 -6.47
CA VAL A 269 4.11 24.77 -5.33
C VAL A 269 3.84 26.22 -4.92
N GLY A 270 4.87 27.07 -4.88
CA GLY A 270 4.73 28.48 -4.54
C GLY A 270 3.86 29.27 -5.51
N GLU A 271 3.86 28.92 -6.81
CA GLU A 271 2.98 29.52 -7.83
C GLU A 271 1.51 29.31 -7.48
N ILE A 272 1.18 28.20 -6.80
CA ILE A 272 -0.19 27.83 -6.40
C ILE A 272 -0.52 28.34 -4.99
N LEU A 273 0.43 28.30 -4.05
CA LEU A 273 0.19 28.69 -2.66
C LEU A 273 0.03 30.20 -2.48
N HIS A 274 0.63 31.01 -3.37
CA HIS A 274 0.67 32.47 -3.27
C HIS A 274 1.14 32.97 -1.88
N PRO A 275 2.35 32.59 -1.42
CA PRO A 275 2.84 32.91 -0.06
C PRO A 275 2.87 34.41 0.25
N ALA A 276 3.09 35.27 -0.75
CA ALA A 276 3.11 36.72 -0.59
C ALA A 276 1.79 37.30 -0.09
N GLU A 277 0.65 36.70 -0.46
CA GLU A 277 -0.70 37.07 0.03
C GLU A 277 -0.83 36.90 1.55
N TYR A 278 0.02 36.06 2.14
CA TYR A 278 0.00 35.71 3.56
C TYR A 278 1.29 36.12 4.29
N SER A 279 2.09 37.02 3.70
CA SER A 279 3.39 37.44 4.20
C SER A 279 3.39 37.95 5.65
N ILE A 280 2.34 38.64 6.08
CA ILE A 280 2.18 39.12 7.47
C ILE A 280 2.00 37.93 8.43
N LYS A 281 1.28 36.89 8.01
CA LYS A 281 0.93 35.74 8.87
C LYS A 281 2.00 34.65 8.83
N TYR A 282 2.66 34.46 7.69
CA TYR A 282 3.66 33.43 7.45
C TYR A 282 4.97 34.05 6.91
N PRO A 283 5.62 34.93 7.68
CA PRO A 283 6.78 35.69 7.22
C PRO A 283 7.98 34.80 6.87
N LYS A 284 8.28 33.77 7.66
CA LYS A 284 9.43 32.87 7.40
C LYS A 284 9.23 32.09 6.12
N THR A 285 8.01 31.58 5.93
CA THR A 285 7.61 30.84 4.73
C THR A 285 7.71 31.73 3.50
N ASN A 286 7.18 32.95 3.58
CA ASN A 286 7.27 33.91 2.48
C ASN A 286 8.72 34.28 2.12
N GLU A 287 9.57 34.50 3.12
CA GLU A 287 11.00 34.77 2.91
C GLU A 287 11.70 33.61 2.20
N ALA A 288 11.45 32.36 2.63
CA ALA A 288 12.01 31.17 2.00
C ALA A 288 11.63 31.08 0.51
N PHE A 289 10.35 31.24 0.17
CA PHE A 289 9.89 31.26 -1.22
C PHE A 289 10.51 32.42 -2.02
N HIS A 290 10.63 33.61 -1.44
CA HIS A 290 11.26 34.76 -2.07
C HIS A 290 12.72 34.48 -2.41
N LYS A 291 13.49 33.91 -1.48
CA LYS A 291 14.90 33.54 -1.71
C LYS A 291 15.03 32.48 -2.81
N LEU A 292 14.19 31.44 -2.78
CA LEU A 292 14.19 30.38 -3.79
C LEU A 292 13.92 30.92 -5.20
N ARG A 293 12.91 31.78 -5.36
CA ARG A 293 12.51 32.35 -6.66
C ARG A 293 13.55 33.31 -7.23
N ASN A 294 14.13 34.14 -6.37
CA ASN A 294 15.07 35.18 -6.79
C ASN A 294 16.54 34.73 -6.78
N ASN A 295 16.80 33.41 -6.61
CA ASN A 295 18.16 32.85 -6.53
C ASN A 295 19.04 33.53 -5.47
N ILE A 296 18.43 34.00 -4.37
CA ILE A 296 19.17 34.61 -3.26
C ILE A 296 19.94 33.51 -2.55
N LYS A 297 21.20 33.78 -2.22
CA LYS A 297 22.07 32.81 -1.56
C LYS A 297 21.52 32.40 -0.19
N ILE A 298 21.12 31.13 -0.07
CA ILE A 298 20.75 30.49 1.20
C ILE A 298 22.01 29.92 1.83
N ARG A 299 22.30 30.29 3.08
CA ARG A 299 23.42 29.71 3.84
C ARG A 299 22.94 28.41 4.45
N THR A 300 23.49 27.29 3.96
CA THR A 300 23.19 25.96 4.48
C THR A 300 24.08 25.66 5.68
N PHE A 301 23.65 24.72 6.53
CA PHE A 301 24.46 24.24 7.64
C PHE A 301 25.86 23.81 7.18
N ASN A 302 25.94 23.01 6.11
CA ASN A 302 27.21 22.53 5.57
C ASN A 302 28.08 23.68 5.07
N SER A 303 27.51 24.70 4.40
CA SER A 303 28.30 25.85 3.96
C SER A 303 28.85 26.67 5.14
N GLU A 304 28.12 26.78 6.25
CA GLU A 304 28.60 27.50 7.44
C GLU A 304 29.65 26.68 8.20
N LEU A 305 29.47 25.36 8.27
CA LEU A 305 30.43 24.44 8.87
C LEU A 305 31.74 24.40 8.07
N GLU A 306 31.67 24.22 6.75
CA GLU A 306 32.84 24.26 5.85
C GLU A 306 33.59 25.59 5.99
N LYS A 307 32.88 26.71 6.04
CA LYS A 307 33.50 28.02 6.25
C LYS A 307 34.18 28.13 7.61
N ALA A 308 33.57 27.58 8.67
CA ALA A 308 34.16 27.57 10.00
C ALA A 308 35.43 26.71 10.05
N ILE A 309 35.42 25.54 9.39
CA ILE A 309 36.57 24.65 9.26
C ILE A 309 37.67 25.34 8.44
N SER A 310 37.35 25.89 7.26
CA SER A 310 38.34 26.53 6.37
C SER A 310 38.96 27.79 6.97
N SER A 311 38.30 28.43 7.94
CA SER A 311 38.82 29.58 8.68
C SER A 311 39.48 29.22 10.01
N ASN A 312 39.72 27.92 10.28
CA ASN A 312 40.27 27.41 11.55
C ASN A 312 39.51 27.89 12.80
N ASN A 313 38.20 28.14 12.67
CA ASN A 313 37.36 28.56 13.78
C ASN A 313 36.70 27.33 14.44
N SER A 314 37.50 26.58 15.20
CA SER A 314 37.08 25.33 15.86
C SER A 314 35.91 25.53 16.81
N ASN A 315 35.84 26.66 17.52
CA ASN A 315 34.74 26.97 18.43
C ASN A 315 33.40 27.11 17.69
N LYS A 316 33.39 27.82 16.55
CA LYS A 316 32.19 27.96 15.73
C LYS A 316 31.76 26.64 15.10
N ALA A 317 32.70 25.83 14.61
CA ALA A 317 32.39 24.52 14.07
C ALA A 317 31.76 23.58 15.12
N LEU A 318 32.32 23.56 16.34
CA LEU A 318 31.81 22.74 17.45
C LEU A 318 30.43 23.21 17.94
N PHE A 319 30.18 24.53 17.95
CA PHE A 319 28.86 25.09 18.25
C PHE A 319 27.82 24.67 17.22
N LEU A 320 28.12 24.78 15.92
CA LEU A 320 27.22 24.36 14.85
C LEU A 320 26.89 22.86 14.97
N LEU A 321 27.89 22.00 15.16
CA LEU A 321 27.67 20.55 15.30
C LEU A 321 26.80 20.16 16.49
N LYS A 322 26.83 20.94 17.60
CA LYS A 322 25.95 20.71 18.76
C LYS A 322 24.52 21.20 18.57
N SER A 323 24.27 22.04 17.57
CA SER A 323 22.95 22.63 17.31
C SER A 323 22.05 21.76 16.42
N ARG A 324 22.55 20.62 15.96
CA ARG A 324 21.86 19.60 15.16
C ARG A 324 21.81 18.29 15.94
#